data_AF-X0VEY2-F1
#
_entry.id   AF-X0VEY2-F1
#
_cell.length_a   1.000
_cell.length_b   1.000
_cell.length_c   1.000
_cell.angle_alpha   90.00
_cell.angle_beta   90.00
_cell.angle_gamma   90.00
#
_symmetry.space_group_name_H-M   'P 1'
#
loop_
_entity.id
_entity.type
_entity.pdbx_description
1 polymer ?
#
loop_
_entity_poly.entity_id
_entity_poly.type
_entity_poly.pdbx_seq_one_letter_code
_entity_poly.pdbx_strand_id
1 'polypeptide(L)'
;YGNYYEGYNLIDVNNDVCNFSYTPTLISESIGIANITPTFTDGTYTIDSSVTISQAITTVDLSGLELKTGAQFTFDLTFTHDSFSGGTAPSSTVTNVAMSFVFTLATSYPSVNAMITSTEFQSLVGATGTNQSIANACTLGTTWTDQWNCDMPNTLDTLFAYTSGIGSGVVFPGVGAIQTTVAGNSVSFQFPAMVWVDDINTPTNTVYEYFTTTIASATWQDISETESLHSDRDYSVGIVYMDDFNRSSTAILAPNSTVH
;
A
#
# COMPACT_ATOMS: atom_id res chain seq x y z
N TYR A 1 1.17 -51.05 23.57
CA TYR A 1 0.03 -50.60 22.76
C TYR A 1 -0.16 -51.61 21.65
N GLY A 2 -1.35 -52.22 21.61
CA GLY A 2 -1.59 -53.51 20.98
C GLY A 2 -1.48 -53.47 19.46
N ASN A 3 -0.44 -54.14 18.95
CA ASN A 3 -0.39 -54.61 17.58
C ASN A 3 -1.63 -55.48 17.33
N TYR A 4 -2.36 -55.22 16.26
CA TYR A 4 -3.31 -56.18 15.70
C TYR A 4 -2.48 -57.37 15.21
N TYR A 5 -2.32 -58.37 16.07
CA TYR A 5 -1.57 -59.60 15.82
C TYR A 5 -2.45 -60.58 15.03
N GLU A 6 -2.86 -60.18 13.83
CA GLU A 6 -3.34 -61.13 12.82
C GLU A 6 -2.34 -61.18 11.67
N GLY A 7 -1.10 -61.62 11.97
CA GLY A 7 -0.21 -62.41 11.08
C GLY A 7 0.08 -61.99 9.62
N TYR A 8 -0.48 -60.90 9.09
CA TYR A 8 -0.29 -60.45 7.72
C TYR A 8 0.67 -59.28 7.74
N ASN A 9 1.96 -59.59 7.63
CA ASN A 9 2.96 -58.57 7.34
C ASN A 9 2.62 -57.94 5.99
N LEU A 10 2.55 -56.60 5.93
CA LEU A 10 2.51 -55.87 4.66
C LEU A 10 3.88 -56.06 4.00
N ILE A 11 3.97 -57.08 3.16
CA ILE A 11 5.16 -57.45 2.41
C ILE A 11 4.93 -57.18 0.93
N ASP A 12 5.99 -56.74 0.26
CA ASP A 12 5.97 -56.59 -1.19
C ASP A 12 6.03 -57.97 -1.89
N VAL A 13 6.04 -57.96 -3.22
CA VAL A 13 6.15 -59.17 -4.04
C VAL A 13 7.46 -59.96 -3.81
N ASN A 14 8.45 -59.34 -3.17
CA ASN A 14 9.75 -59.93 -2.83
C ASN A 14 9.83 -60.40 -1.38
N ASN A 15 8.72 -60.34 -0.65
CA ASN A 15 8.61 -60.76 0.75
C ASN A 15 9.34 -59.81 1.74
N ASP A 16 9.65 -58.59 1.30
CA ASP A 16 10.25 -57.52 2.10
C ASP A 16 9.15 -56.65 2.74
N VAL A 17 9.41 -56.11 3.93
CA VAL A 17 8.47 -55.20 4.60
C VAL A 17 8.26 -53.95 3.74
N CYS A 18 7.01 -53.66 3.37
CA CYS A 18 6.67 -52.45 2.63
C CYS A 18 7.07 -51.20 3.41
N ASN A 19 8.00 -50.42 2.88
CA ASN A 19 8.40 -49.13 3.44
C ASN A 19 7.49 -48.01 2.92
N PHE A 20 6.62 -47.50 3.79
CA PHE A 20 5.76 -46.36 3.51
C PHE A 20 6.44 -45.06 3.96
N SER A 21 7.46 -44.64 3.19
CA SER A 21 8.09 -43.34 3.37
C SER A 21 7.43 -42.32 2.45
N TYR A 22 6.89 -41.24 3.01
CA TYR A 22 6.45 -40.07 2.27
C TYR A 22 7.05 -38.81 2.90
N THR A 23 7.27 -37.78 2.09
CA THR A 23 7.75 -36.47 2.56
C THR A 23 6.72 -35.42 2.17
N PRO A 24 5.97 -34.89 3.13
CA PRO A 24 5.06 -33.78 2.87
C PRO A 24 5.86 -32.49 2.59
N THR A 25 5.34 -31.63 1.70
CA THR A 25 5.89 -30.30 1.41
C THR A 25 4.94 -29.24 1.94
N LEU A 26 5.48 -28.25 2.67
CA LEU A 26 4.71 -27.08 3.08
C LEU A 26 4.33 -26.23 1.86
N ILE A 27 3.04 -25.91 1.74
CA ILE A 27 2.54 -24.84 0.87
C ILE A 27 2.08 -23.74 1.83
N SER A 28 2.74 -22.59 1.80
CA SER A 28 2.42 -21.44 2.64
C SER A 28 2.21 -20.23 1.74
N GLU A 29 1.08 -19.56 1.93
CA GLU A 29 0.73 -18.31 1.24
C GLU A 29 0.46 -17.24 2.30
N SER A 30 0.85 -15.99 2.01
CA SER A 30 0.53 -14.85 2.88
C SER A 30 -0.96 -14.55 2.74
N ILE A 31 -1.74 -14.86 3.77
CA ILE A 31 -3.19 -14.67 3.72
C ILE A 31 -3.50 -13.19 3.96
N GLY A 32 -4.18 -12.57 3.00
CA GLY A 32 -4.81 -11.27 3.17
C GLY A 32 -3.88 -10.07 3.26
N ILE A 33 -2.59 -10.20 2.91
CA ILE A 33 -1.68 -9.05 2.71
C ILE A 33 -0.91 -9.23 1.40
N ALA A 34 -1.04 -8.26 0.50
CA ALA A 34 -0.25 -8.13 -0.72
C ALA A 34 0.65 -6.89 -0.63
N ASN A 35 1.96 -7.08 -0.82
CA ASN A 35 2.90 -5.97 -0.97
C ASN A 35 2.95 -5.55 -2.44
N ILE A 36 2.78 -4.27 -2.69
CA ILE A 36 2.79 -3.69 -4.03
C ILE A 36 4.03 -2.81 -4.13
N THR A 37 4.86 -3.05 -5.15
CA THR A 37 6.02 -2.20 -5.45
C THR A 37 5.56 -1.09 -6.40
N PRO A 38 5.53 0.19 -5.97
CA PRO A 38 5.15 1.28 -6.84
C PRO A 38 6.19 1.51 -7.94
N THR A 39 5.75 2.14 -9.03
CA THR A 39 6.62 2.60 -10.11
C THR A 39 6.61 4.13 -10.19
N PHE A 40 7.68 4.70 -10.74
CA PHE A 40 7.84 6.15 -10.79
C PHE A 40 7.94 6.65 -12.23
N THR A 41 7.30 7.78 -12.50
CA THR A 41 7.39 8.48 -13.78
C THR A 41 7.52 9.98 -13.55
N ASP A 42 7.90 10.70 -14.60
CA ASP A 42 8.07 12.15 -14.56
C ASP A 42 6.70 12.84 -14.45
N GLY A 43 6.60 13.83 -13.56
CA GLY A 43 5.42 14.67 -13.39
C GLY A 43 5.64 16.07 -13.92
N THR A 44 4.64 16.63 -14.61
CA THR A 44 4.69 18.03 -15.06
C THR A 44 3.88 18.90 -14.12
N TYR A 45 4.49 20.00 -13.70
CA TYR A 45 3.88 21.07 -12.91
C TYR A 45 3.69 22.28 -13.81
N THR A 46 2.59 23.00 -13.59
CA THR A 46 2.27 24.25 -14.29
C THR A 46 1.84 25.36 -13.34
N ILE A 47 2.14 25.23 -12.04
CA ILE A 47 1.76 26.20 -11.00
C ILE A 47 2.54 27.53 -11.10
N ASP A 48 3.74 27.50 -11.68
CA ASP A 48 4.57 28.67 -12.01
C ASP A 48 4.76 28.75 -13.53
N SER A 49 5.63 27.87 -14.02
CA SER A 49 5.89 27.61 -15.43
C SER A 49 5.83 26.10 -15.68
N SER A 50 5.93 25.67 -16.93
CA SER A 50 5.98 24.24 -17.26
C SER A 50 7.30 23.64 -16.81
N VAL A 51 7.29 22.94 -15.68
CA VAL A 51 8.47 22.28 -15.09
C VAL A 51 8.19 20.78 -15.01
N THR A 52 9.09 19.96 -15.52
CA THR A 52 8.99 18.49 -15.44
C THR A 52 9.99 17.98 -14.41
N ILE A 53 9.48 17.20 -13.47
CA ILE A 53 10.23 16.68 -12.32
C ILE A 53 10.25 15.16 -12.42
N SER A 54 11.45 14.59 -12.33
CA SER A 54 11.65 13.15 -12.35
C SER A 54 11.01 12.51 -11.12
N GLN A 55 10.36 11.35 -11.30
CA GLN A 55 9.73 10.59 -10.20
C GLN A 55 8.74 11.39 -9.33
N ALA A 56 8.08 12.40 -9.91
CA ALA A 56 7.03 13.16 -9.23
C ALA A 56 5.65 12.47 -9.28
N ILE A 57 5.51 11.45 -10.13
CA ILE A 57 4.31 10.60 -10.20
C ILE A 57 4.66 9.21 -9.69
N THR A 58 3.93 8.76 -8.67
CA THR A 58 4.01 7.39 -8.15
C THR A 58 2.78 6.59 -8.57
N THR A 59 2.98 5.45 -9.21
CA THR A 59 1.93 4.57 -9.74
C THR A 59 1.89 3.25 -8.99
N VAL A 60 0.71 2.86 -8.55
CA VAL A 60 0.42 1.60 -7.86
C VAL A 60 -0.47 0.75 -8.77
N ASP A 61 -0.05 -0.49 -9.06
CA ASP A 61 -0.85 -1.46 -9.80
C ASP A 61 -1.66 -2.33 -8.84
N LEU A 62 -2.98 -2.29 -8.98
CA LEU A 62 -3.93 -3.05 -8.16
C LEU A 62 -4.46 -4.29 -8.89
N SER A 63 -3.79 -4.73 -9.95
CA SER A 63 -4.15 -5.93 -10.71
C SER A 63 -4.17 -7.18 -9.82
N GLY A 64 -5.25 -7.96 -9.92
CA GLY A 64 -5.42 -9.21 -9.17
C GLY A 64 -5.90 -9.05 -7.73
N LEU A 65 -6.09 -7.81 -7.25
CA LEU A 65 -6.63 -7.54 -5.92
C LEU A 65 -8.16 -7.55 -5.92
N GLU A 66 -8.75 -8.07 -4.85
CA GLU A 66 -10.19 -8.04 -4.67
C GLU A 66 -10.63 -6.70 -4.06
N LEU A 67 -11.30 -5.87 -4.85
CA LEU A 67 -11.84 -4.57 -4.40
C LEU A 67 -13.13 -4.75 -3.58
N LYS A 68 -13.07 -5.53 -2.50
CA LYS A 68 -14.20 -5.85 -1.64
C LYS A 68 -14.29 -4.89 -0.46
N THR A 69 -15.53 -4.71 0.03
CA THR A 69 -15.81 -3.90 1.22
C THR A 69 -14.94 -4.34 2.37
N GLY A 70 -14.33 -3.37 3.04
CA GLY A 70 -13.47 -3.59 4.18
C GLY A 70 -11.99 -3.63 3.85
N ALA A 71 -11.59 -4.05 2.63
CA ALA A 71 -10.18 -4.08 2.27
C ALA A 71 -9.51 -2.72 2.51
N GLN A 72 -8.24 -2.75 2.90
CA GLN A 72 -7.46 -1.58 3.25
C GLN A 72 -6.27 -1.43 2.30
N PHE A 73 -6.14 -0.24 1.74
CA PHE A 73 -4.98 0.18 0.98
C PHE A 73 -4.16 1.14 1.83
N THR A 74 -2.90 0.77 2.10
CA THR A 74 -1.94 1.63 2.78
C THR A 74 -0.83 2.00 1.81
N PHE A 75 -0.43 3.27 1.84
CA PHE A 75 0.54 3.83 0.92
C PHE A 75 1.51 4.76 1.65
N ASP A 76 2.76 4.33 1.72
CA ASP A 76 3.83 5.03 2.39
C ASP A 76 4.79 5.64 1.36
N LEU A 77 5.19 6.88 1.60
CA LEU A 77 5.99 7.68 0.68
C LEU A 77 7.04 8.48 1.43
N THR A 78 8.16 8.75 0.78
CA THR A 78 9.15 9.73 1.23
C THR A 78 9.50 10.67 0.10
N PHE A 79 9.50 11.96 0.40
CA PHE A 79 9.80 13.03 -0.53
C PHE A 79 11.06 13.78 -0.14
N THR A 80 11.77 14.27 -1.14
CA THR A 80 12.85 15.23 -0.95
C THR A 80 12.80 16.29 -2.03
N HIS A 81 13.36 17.45 -1.71
CA HIS A 81 13.60 18.53 -2.67
C HIS A 81 14.23 18.01 -3.97
N ASP A 82 13.71 18.47 -5.10
CA ASP A 82 14.31 18.34 -6.43
C ASP A 82 14.90 19.66 -6.91
N SER A 83 14.05 20.68 -7.07
CA SER A 83 14.42 21.98 -7.61
C SER A 83 13.50 23.12 -7.17
N PHE A 84 13.97 24.36 -7.40
CA PHE A 84 13.18 25.57 -7.24
C PHE A 84 12.90 26.26 -8.59
N SER A 85 11.78 26.99 -8.66
CA SER A 85 11.52 28.00 -9.70
C SER A 85 10.89 29.28 -9.12
N GLY A 86 10.56 30.23 -10.00
CA GLY A 86 10.02 31.53 -9.63
C GLY A 86 11.10 32.54 -9.24
N GLY A 87 10.97 33.08 -8.03
CA GLY A 87 11.80 34.15 -7.49
C GLY A 87 13.19 33.70 -7.02
N THR A 88 13.75 34.45 -6.06
CA THR A 88 15.07 34.14 -5.51
C THR A 88 14.97 32.95 -4.57
N ALA A 89 15.55 31.81 -4.98
CA ALA A 89 15.55 30.57 -4.22
C ALA A 89 16.23 30.73 -2.84
N PRO A 90 15.70 30.08 -1.79
CA PRO A 90 16.34 30.02 -0.48
C PRO A 90 17.61 29.13 -0.53
N SER A 91 18.39 29.17 0.55
CA SER A 91 19.57 28.34 0.72
C SER A 91 19.25 26.98 1.35
N SER A 92 18.17 26.92 2.14
CA SER A 92 17.64 25.65 2.67
C SER A 92 16.62 25.02 1.72
N THR A 93 16.47 23.71 1.88
CA THR A 93 15.57 22.87 1.09
C THR A 93 14.79 21.95 2.02
N VAL A 94 13.57 21.59 1.64
CA VAL A 94 12.79 20.61 2.40
C VAL A 94 13.25 19.19 2.05
N THR A 95 13.61 18.40 3.06
CA THR A 95 14.16 17.06 2.85
C THR A 95 13.52 16.03 3.77
N ASN A 96 13.37 14.80 3.27
CA ASN A 96 12.96 13.63 4.05
C ASN A 96 11.58 13.77 4.71
N VAL A 97 10.59 14.20 3.92
CA VAL A 97 9.20 14.25 4.35
C VAL A 97 8.58 12.87 4.11
N ALA A 98 8.35 12.14 5.20
CA ALA A 98 7.73 10.81 5.15
C ALA A 98 6.24 10.92 5.44
N MET A 99 5.42 10.21 4.66
CA MET A 99 3.97 10.24 4.73
C MET A 99 3.39 8.84 4.65
N SER A 100 2.28 8.63 5.34
CA SER A 100 1.52 7.37 5.32
C SER A 100 0.04 7.67 5.11
N PHE A 101 -0.52 7.09 4.05
CA PHE A 101 -1.91 7.26 3.67
C PHE A 101 -2.64 5.93 3.78
N VAL A 102 -3.86 5.95 4.31
CA VAL A 102 -4.68 4.76 4.48
C VAL A 102 -6.08 4.99 3.93
N PHE A 103 -6.55 4.10 3.06
CA PHE A 103 -7.92 4.07 2.56
C PHE A 103 -8.56 2.72 2.85
N THR A 104 -9.66 2.72 3.59
CA THR A 104 -10.48 1.54 3.83
C THR A 104 -11.70 1.58 2.92
N LEU A 105 -11.92 0.52 2.14
CA LEU A 105 -13.01 0.42 1.18
C LEU A 105 -14.36 0.36 1.91
N ALA A 106 -15.15 1.44 1.83
CA ALA A 106 -16.48 1.51 2.45
C ALA A 106 -17.52 0.62 1.75
N THR A 107 -17.27 0.25 0.50
CA THR A 107 -18.10 -0.64 -0.31
C THR A 107 -17.21 -1.48 -1.24
N SER A 108 -17.80 -2.43 -1.96
CA SER A 108 -17.11 -3.18 -3.00
C SER A 108 -17.17 -2.40 -4.31
N TYR A 109 -16.07 -2.38 -5.06
CA TYR A 109 -15.98 -1.65 -6.33
C TYR A 109 -15.81 -2.62 -7.51
N PRO A 110 -16.49 -2.35 -8.65
CA PRO A 110 -16.35 -3.18 -9.83
C PRO A 110 -15.03 -2.93 -10.59
N SER A 111 -14.28 -1.88 -10.28
CA SER A 111 -12.99 -1.54 -10.91
C SER A 111 -12.23 -0.51 -10.08
N VAL A 112 -10.92 -0.40 -10.33
CA VAL A 112 -10.06 0.65 -9.75
C VAL A 112 -10.59 2.04 -10.11
N ASN A 113 -11.04 2.26 -11.35
CA ASN A 113 -11.64 3.52 -11.74
C ASN A 113 -12.88 3.87 -10.90
N ALA A 114 -13.77 2.90 -10.67
CA ALA A 114 -14.94 3.12 -9.81
C ALA A 114 -14.56 3.42 -8.35
N MET A 115 -13.48 2.80 -7.85
CA MET A 115 -12.93 3.08 -6.52
C MET A 115 -12.34 4.51 -6.43
N ILE A 116 -11.49 4.91 -7.38
CA ILE A 116 -10.80 6.21 -7.32
C ILE A 116 -11.77 7.37 -7.58
N THR A 117 -12.74 7.21 -8.47
CA THR A 117 -13.74 8.26 -8.76
C THR A 117 -14.87 8.33 -7.73
N SER A 118 -14.86 7.47 -6.71
CA SER A 118 -15.91 7.43 -5.70
C SER A 118 -15.91 8.67 -4.80
N THR A 119 -17.07 8.99 -4.23
CA THR A 119 -17.24 10.17 -3.37
C THR A 119 -16.33 10.13 -2.14
N GLU A 120 -16.19 8.95 -1.54
CA GLU A 120 -15.42 8.68 -0.34
C GLU A 120 -13.92 8.77 -0.60
N PHE A 121 -13.44 8.22 -1.73
CA PHE A 121 -12.03 8.35 -2.10
C PHE A 121 -11.69 9.81 -2.43
N GLN A 122 -12.54 10.47 -3.23
CA GLN A 122 -12.34 11.89 -3.56
C GLN A 122 -12.42 12.80 -2.34
N SER A 123 -13.30 12.50 -1.38
CA SER A 123 -13.36 13.24 -0.10
C SER A 123 -12.15 13.00 0.77
N LEU A 124 -11.54 11.81 0.70
CA LEU A 124 -10.34 11.47 1.45
C LEU A 124 -9.07 12.09 0.84
N VAL A 125 -8.88 12.01 -0.47
CA VAL A 125 -7.73 12.66 -1.15
C VAL A 125 -7.82 14.18 -1.01
N GLY A 126 -9.04 14.71 -1.08
CA GLY A 126 -9.33 16.12 -1.08
C GLY A 126 -9.44 16.68 -2.49
N ALA A 127 -10.50 17.42 -2.77
CA ALA A 127 -10.73 18.12 -4.03
C ALA A 127 -10.43 19.61 -3.88
N THR A 128 -10.26 20.32 -5.00
CA THR A 128 -10.10 21.77 -4.99
C THR A 128 -11.28 22.43 -4.27
N GLY A 129 -11.00 23.17 -3.19
CA GLY A 129 -12.01 23.86 -2.38
C GLY A 129 -12.56 23.06 -1.19
N THR A 130 -12.23 21.77 -1.03
CA THR A 130 -12.51 21.02 0.21
C THR A 130 -11.34 21.06 1.19
N ASN A 131 -10.14 21.32 0.68
CA ASN A 131 -8.90 21.34 1.44
C ASN A 131 -8.79 22.65 2.23
N GLN A 132 -8.16 22.56 3.39
CA GLN A 132 -7.84 23.71 4.23
C GLN A 132 -6.70 24.53 3.62
N SER A 133 -6.60 25.80 4.00
CA SER A 133 -5.39 26.58 3.75
C SER A 133 -4.20 25.97 4.49
N ILE A 134 -2.97 26.31 4.09
CA ILE A 134 -1.74 25.88 4.78
C ILE A 134 -1.84 26.11 6.30
N ALA A 135 -2.31 27.29 6.72
CA ALA A 135 -2.43 27.66 8.12
C ALA A 135 -3.40 26.76 8.94
N ASN A 136 -4.39 26.16 8.27
CA ASN A 136 -5.44 25.36 8.91
C ASN A 136 -5.28 23.85 8.67
N ALA A 137 -4.36 23.44 7.79
CA ALA A 137 -4.19 22.05 7.37
C ALA A 137 -3.96 21.10 8.57
N CYS A 138 -3.11 21.47 9.53
CA CYS A 138 -2.85 20.64 10.71
C CYS A 138 -3.97 20.59 11.75
N THR A 139 -4.83 21.60 11.79
CA THR A 139 -5.78 21.77 12.91
C THR A 139 -7.22 21.44 12.52
N LEU A 140 -7.59 21.72 11.26
CA LEU A 140 -8.92 21.52 10.71
C LEU A 140 -8.94 20.55 9.53
N GLY A 141 -7.77 20.14 9.04
CA GLY A 141 -7.63 19.28 7.87
C GLY A 141 -8.05 17.84 8.14
N THR A 142 -8.68 17.23 7.14
CA THR A 142 -9.12 15.83 7.19
C THR A 142 -8.78 15.04 5.93
N THR A 143 -8.22 15.70 4.91
CA THR A 143 -7.88 15.09 3.63
C THR A 143 -6.39 14.73 3.58
N TRP A 144 -6.00 13.85 2.65
CA TRP A 144 -4.60 13.57 2.37
C TRP A 144 -3.85 14.79 1.84
N THR A 145 -4.54 15.70 1.14
CA THR A 145 -3.96 16.99 0.75
C THR A 145 -3.69 17.87 1.97
N ASP A 146 -4.56 17.84 2.99
CA ASP A 146 -4.30 18.56 4.24
C ASP A 146 -3.12 17.95 5.00
N GLN A 147 -3.03 16.61 5.06
CA GLN A 147 -1.88 15.90 5.62
C GLN A 147 -0.58 16.35 4.93
N TRP A 148 -0.56 16.40 3.59
CA TRP A 148 0.58 16.90 2.81
C TRP A 148 0.98 18.31 3.24
N ASN A 149 0.02 19.22 3.31
CA ASN A 149 0.29 20.60 3.69
C ASN A 149 0.71 20.75 5.16
N CYS A 150 0.25 19.85 6.03
CA CYS A 150 0.59 19.87 7.46
C CYS A 150 1.99 19.33 7.75
N ASP A 151 2.39 18.27 7.06
CA ASP A 151 3.70 17.63 7.26
C ASP A 151 4.85 18.45 6.66
N MET A 152 4.54 19.41 5.78
CA MET A 152 5.49 20.39 5.26
C MET A 152 5.84 21.47 6.30
N PRO A 153 7.09 21.98 6.31
CA PRO A 153 7.46 23.04 7.23
C PRO A 153 6.70 24.34 6.94
N ASN A 154 6.37 25.10 7.99
CA ASN A 154 5.68 26.38 7.83
C ASN A 154 6.61 27.52 7.37
N THR A 155 7.93 27.32 7.44
CA THR A 155 8.95 28.30 7.07
C THR A 155 10.15 27.62 6.43
N LEU A 156 10.77 28.29 5.45
CA LEU A 156 11.99 27.87 4.79
C LEU A 156 12.94 29.08 4.67
N ASP A 157 14.04 29.07 5.41
CA ASP A 157 14.86 30.25 5.70
C ASP A 157 14.01 31.44 6.22
N THR A 158 13.91 32.52 5.42
CA THR A 158 13.12 33.71 5.73
C THR A 158 11.75 33.72 5.04
N LEU A 159 11.41 32.64 4.31
CA LEU A 159 10.16 32.51 3.57
C LEU A 159 9.14 31.75 4.40
N PHE A 160 7.87 32.02 4.13
CA PHE A 160 6.69 31.40 4.75
C PHE A 160 5.97 30.52 3.74
N ALA A 161 5.49 29.35 4.19
CA ALA A 161 4.62 28.51 3.38
C ALA A 161 3.32 29.27 3.06
N TYR A 162 2.99 29.40 1.79
CA TYR A 162 1.90 30.25 1.31
C TYR A 162 0.74 29.45 0.74
N THR A 163 1.03 28.54 -0.18
CA THR A 163 0.06 27.65 -0.81
C THR A 163 0.79 26.42 -1.36
N SER A 164 0.05 25.49 -1.94
CA SER A 164 0.57 24.32 -2.64
C SER A 164 -0.27 24.02 -3.87
N GLY A 165 0.28 23.29 -4.83
CA GLY A 165 -0.51 22.78 -5.96
C GLY A 165 0.31 22.28 -7.13
N ILE A 166 -0.39 21.79 -8.16
CA ILE A 166 0.24 21.25 -9.38
C ILE A 166 0.07 22.21 -10.56
N GLY A 167 -1.14 22.78 -10.73
CA GLY A 167 -1.49 23.62 -11.87
C GLY A 167 -1.71 25.09 -11.54
N SER A 168 -1.84 25.93 -12.57
CA SER A 168 -1.97 27.39 -12.49
C SER A 168 -3.33 27.90 -11.96
N GLY A 169 -4.24 26.99 -11.60
CA GLY A 169 -5.60 27.32 -11.16
C GLY A 169 -5.76 27.54 -9.66
N VAL A 170 -4.68 27.52 -8.88
CA VAL A 170 -4.74 27.69 -7.42
C VAL A 170 -4.94 29.17 -7.09
N VAL A 171 -6.10 29.50 -6.51
CA VAL A 171 -6.44 30.86 -6.07
C VAL A 171 -6.33 30.94 -4.56
N PHE A 172 -5.52 31.88 -4.07
CA PHE A 172 -5.32 32.13 -2.65
C PHE A 172 -6.65 32.54 -1.95
N PRO A 173 -6.94 32.08 -0.71
CA PRO A 173 -6.11 31.28 0.22
C PRO A 173 -6.22 29.75 0.03
N GLY A 174 -6.72 29.29 -1.12
CA GLY A 174 -6.85 27.87 -1.42
C GLY A 174 -5.52 27.17 -1.65
N VAL A 175 -5.57 25.84 -1.60
CA VAL A 175 -4.48 24.92 -1.95
C VAL A 175 -4.94 23.98 -3.07
N GLY A 176 -4.01 23.57 -3.91
CA GLY A 176 -4.21 22.54 -4.92
C GLY A 176 -4.29 21.15 -4.28
N ALA A 177 -5.04 20.25 -4.90
CA ALA A 177 -5.19 18.87 -4.47
C ALA A 177 -4.07 17.97 -4.99
N ILE A 178 -3.81 16.87 -4.26
CA ILE A 178 -3.13 15.69 -4.82
C ILE A 178 -3.93 15.22 -6.03
N GLN A 179 -3.26 15.01 -7.16
CA GLN A 179 -3.91 14.54 -8.37
C GLN A 179 -3.84 13.02 -8.47
N THR A 180 -4.97 12.41 -8.79
CA THR A 180 -5.09 10.97 -9.03
C THR A 180 -5.57 10.70 -10.45
N THR A 181 -4.92 9.76 -11.13
CA THR A 181 -5.32 9.31 -12.48
C THR A 181 -5.35 7.80 -12.52
N VAL A 182 -6.26 7.23 -13.32
CA VAL A 182 -6.42 5.78 -13.45
C VAL A 182 -6.15 5.35 -14.89
N ALA A 183 -5.33 4.32 -15.04
CA ALA A 183 -5.09 3.64 -16.30
C ALA A 183 -5.23 2.13 -16.10
N GLY A 184 -6.36 1.57 -16.53
CA GLY A 184 -6.68 0.15 -16.28
C GLY A 184 -6.83 -0.14 -14.79
N ASN A 185 -5.95 -0.99 -14.26
CA ASN A 185 -5.91 -1.35 -12.84
C ASN A 185 -4.86 -0.55 -12.05
N SER A 186 -4.17 0.39 -12.68
CA SER A 186 -3.17 1.20 -12.03
C SER A 186 -3.71 2.58 -11.68
N VAL A 187 -3.39 3.06 -10.48
CA VAL A 187 -3.66 4.42 -10.02
C VAL A 187 -2.34 5.16 -9.88
N SER A 188 -2.27 6.38 -10.40
CA SER A 188 -1.10 7.25 -10.33
C SER A 188 -1.41 8.47 -9.48
N PHE A 189 -0.49 8.82 -8.59
CA PHE A 189 -0.57 9.94 -7.66
C PHE A 189 0.51 10.96 -8.01
N GLN A 190 0.13 12.22 -8.19
CA GLN A 190 1.05 13.34 -8.28
C GLN A 190 0.80 14.27 -7.08
N PHE A 191 1.87 14.60 -6.37
CA PHE A 191 1.80 15.42 -5.16
C PHE A 191 2.02 16.91 -5.48
N PRO A 192 1.36 17.84 -4.75
CA PRO A 192 1.53 19.28 -4.94
C PRO A 192 2.97 19.76 -4.80
N ALA A 193 3.35 20.79 -5.55
CA ALA A 193 4.52 21.61 -5.22
C ALA A 193 4.20 22.54 -4.06
N MET A 194 5.21 22.99 -3.30
CA MET A 194 5.04 23.99 -2.25
C MET A 194 5.38 25.39 -2.77
N VAL A 195 4.67 26.40 -2.29
CA VAL A 195 4.90 27.81 -2.66
C VAL A 195 5.29 28.59 -1.41
N TRP A 196 6.42 29.27 -1.50
CA TRP A 196 7.04 30.04 -0.43
C TRP A 196 7.03 31.52 -0.76
N VAL A 197 6.71 32.38 0.21
CA VAL A 197 6.70 33.83 0.04
C VAL A 197 7.43 34.55 1.16
N ASP A 198 7.97 35.72 0.87
CA ASP A 198 8.63 36.60 1.86
C ASP A 198 7.64 37.28 2.82
N ASP A 199 6.43 37.58 2.35
CA ASP A 199 5.34 38.12 3.16
C ASP A 199 3.99 37.52 2.70
N ILE A 200 3.20 37.00 3.64
CA ILE A 200 1.93 36.30 3.33
C ILE A 200 0.78 37.25 2.92
N ASN A 201 0.90 38.55 3.18
CA ASN A 201 -0.12 39.54 2.83
C ASN A 201 0.26 40.29 1.55
N THR A 202 1.54 40.57 1.37
CA THR A 202 2.07 41.27 0.19
C THR A 202 3.34 40.59 -0.33
N PRO A 203 3.23 39.41 -0.96
CA PRO A 203 4.38 38.72 -1.53
C PRO A 203 5.14 39.58 -2.54
N THR A 204 6.44 39.72 -2.38
CA THR A 204 7.34 40.35 -3.38
C THR A 204 8.35 39.35 -3.95
N ASN A 205 8.61 38.26 -3.23
CA ASN A 205 9.34 37.09 -3.68
C ASN A 205 8.43 35.86 -3.57
N THR A 206 8.27 35.11 -4.64
CA THR A 206 7.48 33.86 -4.65
C THR A 206 8.31 32.75 -5.26
N VAL A 207 8.57 31.70 -4.47
CA VAL A 207 9.42 30.57 -4.86
C VAL A 207 8.58 29.31 -4.85
N TYR A 208 8.74 28.49 -5.88
CA TYR A 208 8.05 27.20 -6.01
C TYR A 208 9.07 26.09 -5.77
N GLU A 209 8.75 25.17 -4.88
CA GLU A 209 9.58 24.02 -4.56
C GLU A 209 8.92 22.74 -5.04
N TYR A 210 9.69 21.98 -5.80
CA TYR A 210 9.27 20.70 -6.35
C TYR A 210 9.95 19.54 -5.64
N PHE A 211 9.28 18.39 -5.66
CA PHE A 211 9.69 17.22 -4.91
C PHE A 211 9.78 15.99 -5.81
N THR A 212 10.81 15.18 -5.57
CA THR A 212 10.90 13.82 -6.11
C THR A 212 10.51 12.84 -5.02
N THR A 213 9.78 11.79 -5.38
CA THR A 213 9.58 10.65 -4.49
C THR A 213 10.87 9.81 -4.48
N THR A 214 11.39 9.51 -3.28
CA THR A 214 12.63 8.73 -3.09
C THR A 214 12.34 7.30 -2.65
N ILE A 215 11.29 7.11 -1.87
CA ILE A 215 10.84 5.82 -1.36
C ILE A 215 9.33 5.78 -1.50
N ALA A 216 8.81 4.65 -1.97
CA ALA A 216 7.39 4.37 -1.93
C ALA A 216 7.16 2.87 -1.68
N SER A 217 6.18 2.56 -0.85
CA SER A 217 5.68 1.21 -0.65
C SER A 217 4.17 1.24 -0.50
N ALA A 218 3.49 0.26 -1.07
CA ALA A 218 2.06 0.11 -0.93
C ALA A 218 1.74 -1.29 -0.40
N THR A 219 0.72 -1.39 0.45
CA THR A 219 0.20 -2.66 0.93
C THR A 219 -1.31 -2.70 0.75
N TRP A 220 -1.81 -3.86 0.36
CA TRP A 220 -3.22 -4.16 0.28
C TRP A 220 -3.54 -5.25 1.28
N GLN A 221 -4.53 -5.00 2.14
CA GLN A 221 -4.95 -5.92 3.16
C GLN A 221 -6.44 -6.24 3.02
N ASP A 222 -6.78 -7.51 2.86
CA ASP A 222 -8.18 -7.95 2.83
C ASP A 222 -8.70 -8.20 4.26
N ILE A 223 -9.97 -7.84 4.53
CA ILE A 223 -10.60 -8.12 5.85
C ILE A 223 -10.99 -9.61 5.99
N SER A 224 -11.09 -10.32 4.87
CA SER A 224 -11.35 -11.76 4.78
C SER A 224 -10.05 -12.37 4.25
N GLU A 225 -9.26 -13.15 4.97
CA GLU A 225 -9.64 -14.19 5.91
C GLU A 225 -8.69 -14.21 7.11
N THR A 226 -9.22 -14.06 8.33
CA THR A 226 -8.73 -14.97 9.37
C THR A 226 -9.22 -16.35 8.92
N GLU A 227 -8.54 -17.01 8.00
CA GLU A 227 -8.51 -18.46 8.06
C GLU A 227 -7.95 -18.69 9.46
N SER A 228 -8.84 -18.98 10.39
CA SER A 228 -8.43 -19.39 11.70
C SER A 228 -7.67 -20.68 11.45
N LEU A 229 -6.35 -20.58 11.36
CA LEU A 229 -5.47 -21.67 11.73
C LEU A 229 -5.71 -21.88 13.22
N HIS A 230 -6.83 -22.55 13.51
CA HIS A 230 -7.09 -23.08 14.82
C HIS A 230 -6.21 -24.32 14.96
N SER A 231 -4.93 -24.06 15.19
CA SER A 231 -4.14 -24.64 16.28
C SER A 231 -2.66 -24.75 15.88
N ASP A 232 -1.77 -24.41 16.82
CA ASP A 232 -0.44 -25.01 16.98
C ASP A 232 -0.61 -26.53 17.17
N ARG A 233 -1.02 -27.26 16.14
CA ARG A 233 -1.18 -28.71 16.16
C ARG A 233 -0.23 -29.29 15.15
N ASP A 234 0.62 -30.20 15.61
CA ASP A 234 1.39 -31.05 14.72
C ASP A 234 0.41 -31.95 13.94
N TYR A 235 0.41 -31.82 12.62
CA TYR A 235 -0.38 -32.69 11.74
C TYR A 235 0.49 -33.86 11.28
N SER A 236 -0.09 -35.06 11.26
CA SER A 236 0.55 -36.26 10.70
C SER A 236 -0.48 -37.07 9.93
N VAL A 237 -0.05 -37.67 8.81
CA VAL A 237 -0.94 -38.44 7.92
C VAL A 237 -0.84 -39.93 8.28
N GLY A 238 -1.91 -40.49 8.85
CA GLY A 238 -2.00 -41.92 9.13
C GLY A 238 -2.71 -42.67 7.99
N ILE A 239 -2.14 -43.78 7.52
CA ILE A 239 -2.84 -44.71 6.61
C ILE A 239 -3.45 -45.84 7.43
N VAL A 240 -4.72 -46.13 7.18
CA VAL A 240 -5.46 -47.26 7.78
C VAL A 240 -5.95 -48.16 6.66
N TYR A 241 -5.63 -49.44 6.74
CA TYR A 241 -6.18 -50.45 5.85
C TYR A 241 -7.43 -51.05 6.47
N MET A 242 -8.47 -51.26 5.66
CA MET A 242 -9.62 -52.07 6.04
C MET A 242 -9.72 -53.28 5.11
N ASP A 243 -9.98 -54.44 5.70
CA ASP A 243 -10.24 -55.66 4.93
C ASP A 243 -11.72 -55.78 4.52
N ASP A 244 -12.04 -56.81 3.72
CA ASP A 244 -13.40 -57.12 3.26
C ASP A 244 -14.38 -57.49 4.40
N PHE A 245 -13.87 -57.68 5.62
CA PHE A 245 -14.65 -57.91 6.84
C PHE A 245 -14.75 -56.65 7.72
N ASN A 246 -14.34 -55.50 7.18
CA ASN A 246 -14.41 -54.18 7.80
C ASN A 246 -13.58 -54.08 9.11
N ARG A 247 -12.48 -54.84 9.20
CA ARG A 247 -11.51 -54.78 10.30
C ARG A 247 -10.36 -53.86 9.89
N SER A 248 -9.96 -52.96 10.77
CA SER A 248 -8.97 -51.92 10.48
C SER A 248 -7.60 -52.19 11.10
N SER A 249 -6.54 -51.80 10.40
CA SER A 249 -5.20 -51.69 10.96
C SER A 249 -5.11 -50.52 11.96
N THR A 250 -4.08 -50.51 12.81
CA THR A 250 -3.69 -49.27 13.49
C THR A 250 -3.22 -48.24 12.46
N ALA A 251 -3.38 -46.95 12.75
CA ALA A 251 -2.85 -45.90 11.88
C ALA A 251 -1.33 -46.03 11.75
N ILE A 252 -0.84 -46.23 10.53
CA ILE A 252 0.58 -46.33 10.21
C ILE A 252 1.07 -44.92 9.85
N LEU A 253 2.11 -44.45 10.55
CA LEU A 253 2.72 -43.13 10.38
C LEU A 253 4.12 -43.27 9.76
N ALA A 254 4.51 -42.36 8.87
CA ALA A 254 5.88 -42.33 8.36
C ALA A 254 6.81 -41.65 9.38
N PRO A 255 8.08 -42.08 9.53
CA PRO A 255 9.01 -41.51 10.50
C PRO A 255 9.27 -40.00 10.34
N ASN A 256 9.06 -39.46 9.13
CA ASN A 256 9.33 -38.05 8.78
C ASN A 256 8.07 -37.33 8.26
N SER A 257 6.90 -37.64 8.81
CA SER A 257 5.61 -37.09 8.34
C SER A 257 5.25 -35.72 8.92
N THR A 258 6.07 -35.15 9.80
CA THR A 258 5.80 -33.88 10.47
C THR A 258 6.28 -32.71 9.61
N VAL A 259 5.37 -31.79 9.28
CA VAL A 259 5.67 -30.48 8.69
C VAL A 259 5.44 -29.43 9.77
N HIS A 260 6.36 -28.49 9.89
CA HIS A 260 6.22 -27.28 10.72
C HIS A 260 6.01 -26.06 9.82
#